data_AF-A0A562N8A4-F1
#
_entry.id   AF-A0A562N8A4-F1
#
_cell.length_a   1.000
_cell.length_b   1.000
_cell.length_c   1.000
_cell.angle_alpha   90.00
_cell.angle_beta   90.00
_cell.angle_gamma   90.00
#
_symmetry.space_group_name_H-M   'P 1'
#
loop_
_entity.id
_entity.type
_entity.pdbx_description
1 polymer ?
#
loop_
_entity_poly.entity_id
_entity_poly.type
_entity_poly.pdbx_seq_one_letter_code
_entity_poly.pdbx_strand_id
1 'polypeptide(L)'
;MIPSLPGFGFSGQPTEAGWGLERIASAWVVLMDRLGYEHYVAQGGDWGAGITQAMGRLAPDGLLGIHTNLPAAIPNEVLPALGGGPLPEGATDEEKASIASLGKFQACSEAGVADWLMV
;
A
#
# COMPACT_ATOMS: atom_id res chain seq x y z
N MET A 1 -14.22 9.41 -7.00
CA MET A 1 -13.41 10.48 -6.39
C MET A 1 -11.94 10.06 -6.47
N ILE A 2 -11.00 10.97 -6.80
CA ILE A 2 -9.56 10.67 -6.98
C ILE A 2 -8.74 11.76 -6.24
N PRO A 3 -8.42 11.58 -4.95
CA PRO A 3 -7.80 12.63 -4.14
C PRO A 3 -6.28 12.66 -4.35
N SER A 4 -5.68 13.86 -4.34
CA SER A 4 -4.23 13.95 -4.13
C SER A 4 -3.90 13.58 -2.68
N LEU A 5 -2.77 12.90 -2.45
CA LEU A 5 -2.29 12.63 -1.10
C LEU A 5 -1.92 13.95 -0.40
N PRO A 6 -2.06 14.04 0.93
CA PRO A 6 -1.55 15.20 1.68
C PRO A 6 -0.07 15.44 1.38
N GLY A 7 0.28 16.65 0.92
CA GLY A 7 1.63 17.01 0.46
C GLY A 7 1.95 16.66 -1.00
N PHE A 8 0.99 16.16 -1.78
CA PHE A 8 1.18 15.83 -3.18
C PHE A 8 0.24 16.64 -4.08
N GLY A 9 0.75 17.03 -5.25
CA GLY A 9 -0.02 17.72 -6.29
C GLY A 9 -0.69 18.99 -5.76
N PHE A 10 -2.02 18.98 -5.71
CA PHE A 10 -2.82 20.14 -5.28
C PHE A 10 -3.29 20.05 -3.82
N SER A 11 -2.96 18.97 -3.10
CA SER A 11 -3.22 18.89 -1.66
C SER A 11 -2.07 19.55 -0.90
N GLY A 12 -2.41 20.47 0.01
CA GLY A 12 -1.42 21.21 0.79
C GLY A 12 -0.50 20.29 1.61
N GLN A 13 0.72 20.75 1.85
CA GLN A 13 1.68 20.06 2.69
C GLN A 13 1.21 20.07 4.15
N PRO A 14 1.14 18.91 4.83
CA PRO A 14 0.86 18.87 6.25
C PRO A 14 1.83 19.70 7.09
N THR A 15 1.30 20.43 8.08
CA THR A 15 2.10 21.24 9.01
C THR A 15 2.60 20.46 10.22
N GLU A 16 2.14 19.23 10.40
CA GLU A 16 2.49 18.35 11.51
C GLU A 16 2.83 16.95 11.00
N ALA A 17 3.65 16.24 11.77
CA ALA A 17 3.98 14.85 11.50
C ALA A 17 2.78 13.90 11.72
N GLY A 18 2.96 12.62 11.40
CA GLY A 18 1.95 11.58 11.66
C GLY A 18 0.92 11.41 10.54
N TRP A 19 1.15 11.94 9.34
CA TRP A 19 0.36 11.65 8.15
C TRP A 19 0.74 10.31 7.52
N GLY A 20 0.55 9.24 8.30
CA GLY A 20 0.68 7.85 7.85
C GLY A 20 -0.59 7.30 7.19
N LEU A 21 -0.53 6.05 6.74
CA LEU A 21 -1.61 5.38 6.00
C LEU A 21 -2.97 5.46 6.71
N GLU A 22 -2.98 5.20 8.02
CA GLU A 22 -4.18 5.15 8.87
C GLU A 22 -4.84 6.53 9.00
N ARG A 23 -4.02 7.58 9.13
CA ARG A 23 -4.52 8.95 9.24
C ARG A 23 -5.09 9.43 7.90
N ILE A 24 -4.41 9.12 6.80
CA ILE A 24 -4.90 9.45 5.46
C ILE A 24 -6.20 8.69 5.17
N ALA A 25 -6.29 7.41 5.54
CA ALA A 25 -7.51 6.62 5.43
C ALA A 25 -8.69 7.28 6.17
N SER A 26 -8.48 7.69 7.42
CA SER A 26 -9.50 8.41 8.22
C SER A 26 -9.92 9.72 7.55
N ALA A 27 -8.98 10.49 7.02
CA ALA A 27 -9.27 11.73 6.30
C ALA A 27 -10.09 11.48 5.02
N TRP A 28 -9.82 10.38 4.31
CA TRP A 28 -10.60 9.99 3.12
C TRP A 28 -12.00 9.52 3.47
N VAL A 29 -12.22 8.84 4.61
CA VAL A 29 -13.57 8.54 5.10
C VAL A 29 -14.36 9.83 5.33
N VAL A 30 -13.77 10.82 6.01
CA VAL A 30 -14.38 12.14 6.20
C VAL A 30 -14.65 12.85 4.87
N LEU A 31 -13.74 12.71 3.90
CA LEU A 31 -13.94 13.26 2.56
C LEU A 31 -15.15 12.61 1.86
N MET A 32 -15.26 11.29 1.89
CA MET A 32 -16.39 10.57 1.28
C MET A 32 -17.72 10.97 1.92
N ASP A 33 -17.74 11.13 3.25
CA ASP A 33 -18.90 11.58 4.02
C ASP A 33 -19.31 13.01 3.63
N ARG A 34 -18.35 13.94 3.54
CA ARG A 34 -18.60 15.34 3.10
C ARG A 34 -19.08 15.45 1.65
N LEU A 35 -18.71 14.49 0.81
CA LEU A 35 -19.18 14.41 -0.57
C LEU A 35 -20.56 13.73 -0.69
N GLY A 36 -21.10 13.20 0.41
CA GLY A 36 -22.43 12.58 0.46
C GLY A 36 -22.47 11.15 -0.09
N TYR A 37 -21.34 10.42 -0.10
CA TYR A 37 -21.34 9.02 -0.52
C TYR A 37 -21.80 8.10 0.60
N GLU A 38 -23.03 7.62 0.51
CA GLU A 38 -23.57 6.60 1.44
C GLU A 38 -22.92 5.23 1.23
N HIS A 39 -22.54 4.91 -0.01
CA HIS A 39 -21.92 3.63 -0.38
C HIS A 39 -20.80 3.87 -1.39
N TYR A 40 -19.65 3.24 -1.18
CA TYR A 40 -18.48 3.36 -2.05
C TYR A 40 -17.54 2.16 -1.95
N VAL A 41 -16.64 2.07 -2.92
CA VAL A 41 -15.49 1.15 -2.90
C VAL A 41 -14.19 1.96 -2.90
N ALA A 42 -13.13 1.42 -2.31
CA ALA A 42 -11.81 2.05 -2.32
C ALA A 42 -10.85 1.27 -3.23
N GLN A 43 -10.05 1.98 -4.02
CA GLN A 43 -9.05 1.38 -4.90
C GLN A 43 -7.69 2.04 -4.70
N GLY A 44 -6.63 1.23 -4.67
CA GLY A 44 -5.27 1.78 -4.64
C GLY A 44 -4.16 0.81 -4.99
N GLY A 45 -3.12 1.38 -5.59
CA GLY A 45 -1.78 0.82 -5.76
C GLY A 45 -0.74 1.63 -4.98
N ASP A 46 0.49 1.15 -4.86
CA ASP A 46 1.58 1.86 -4.17
C ASP A 46 1.14 2.36 -2.77
N TRP A 47 1.41 3.62 -2.39
CA TRP A 47 0.89 4.24 -1.15
C TRP A 47 -0.63 4.12 -1.02
N GLY A 48 -1.36 4.26 -2.13
CA GLY A 48 -2.80 4.10 -2.18
C GLY A 48 -3.27 2.69 -1.82
N ALA A 49 -2.46 1.64 -2.08
CA ALA A 49 -2.77 0.28 -1.65
C ALA A 49 -2.74 0.18 -0.12
N GLY A 50 -1.72 0.75 0.52
CA GLY A 50 -1.61 0.79 1.97
C GLY A 50 -2.77 1.56 2.62
N ILE A 51 -3.13 2.72 2.05
CA ILE A 51 -4.26 3.53 2.54
C ILE A 51 -5.58 2.79 2.36
N THR A 52 -5.80 2.18 1.19
CA THR A 52 -7.02 1.41 0.89
C THR A 52 -7.16 0.20 1.83
N GLN A 53 -6.06 -0.51 2.12
CA GLN A 53 -6.07 -1.57 3.13
C GLN A 53 -6.36 -1.03 4.54
N ALA A 54 -5.82 0.14 4.89
CA ALA A 54 -6.15 0.81 6.16
C ALA A 54 -7.63 1.21 6.25
N MET A 55 -8.24 1.68 5.15
CA MET A 55 -9.69 1.90 5.09
C MET A 55 -10.47 0.60 5.29
N GLY A 56 -10.02 -0.51 4.67
CA GLY A 56 -10.62 -1.83 4.87
C GLY A 56 -10.57 -2.30 6.32
N ARG A 57 -9.47 -2.02 7.05
CA ARG A 57 -9.36 -2.29 8.49
C ARG A 57 -10.22 -1.37 9.35
N LEU A 58 -10.35 -0.10 8.96
CA LEU A 58 -11.20 0.88 9.63
C LEU A 58 -12.70 0.53 9.49
N ALA A 59 -13.07 -0.10 8.38
CA ALA A 59 -14.41 -0.60 8.08
C ALA A 59 -15.55 0.43 8.32
N PRO A 60 -15.48 1.63 7.70
CA PRO A 60 -16.56 2.61 7.80
C PRO A 60 -17.83 2.08 7.12
N ASP A 61 -19.01 2.44 7.65
CA ASP A 61 -20.31 1.88 7.23
C ASP A 61 -20.56 1.94 5.71
N GLY A 62 -20.14 3.01 5.04
CA GLY A 62 -20.32 3.19 3.60
C GLY A 62 -19.33 2.43 2.71
N LEU A 63 -18.28 1.82 3.26
CA LEU A 63 -17.28 1.09 2.46
C LEU A 63 -17.74 -0.34 2.18
N LEU A 64 -18.12 -0.60 0.94
CA LEU A 64 -18.58 -1.91 0.47
C LEU A 64 -17.45 -2.90 0.18
N GLY A 65 -16.24 -2.41 -0.08
CA GLY A 65 -15.11 -3.26 -0.39
C GLY A 65 -13.88 -2.48 -0.86
N ILE A 66 -12.75 -3.20 -0.90
CA ILE A 66 -11.47 -2.67 -1.34
C ILE A 66 -10.95 -3.44 -2.54
N HIS A 67 -10.29 -2.72 -3.46
CA HIS A 67 -9.56 -3.30 -4.59
C HIS A 67 -8.11 -2.81 -4.57
N THR A 68 -7.16 -3.74 -4.61
CA THR A 68 -5.74 -3.37 -4.70
C THR A 68 -5.07 -4.08 -5.87
N ASN A 69 -4.22 -3.35 -6.58
CA ASN A 69 -3.32 -3.89 -7.60
C ASN A 69 -1.86 -3.97 -7.10
N LEU A 70 -1.64 -3.69 -5.81
CA LEU A 70 -0.37 -3.94 -5.11
C LEU A 70 -0.67 -4.57 -3.74
N PRO A 71 -1.11 -5.83 -3.70
CA PRO A 71 -1.29 -6.53 -2.44
C PRO A 71 0.09 -6.76 -1.82
N ALA A 72 0.48 -5.91 -0.86
CA ALA A 72 1.67 -6.10 -0.03
C ALA A 72 1.49 -7.27 0.98
N ALA A 73 0.86 -8.36 0.54
CA ALA A 73 0.61 -9.57 1.30
C ALA A 73 1.63 -10.61 0.84
N ILE A 74 2.73 -10.73 1.58
CA ILE A 74 3.74 -11.77 1.37
C ILE A 74 3.37 -12.94 2.29
N PRO A 75 3.07 -14.13 1.76
CA PRO A 75 2.80 -15.31 2.59
C PRO A 75 4.00 -15.63 3.50
N ASN A 76 3.74 -16.12 4.71
CA ASN A 76 4.79 -16.36 5.70
C ASN A 76 5.84 -17.37 5.21
N GLU A 77 5.41 -18.38 4.46
CA GLU A 77 6.23 -19.40 3.82
C GLU A 77 7.18 -18.83 2.75
N VAL A 78 6.87 -17.67 2.18
CA VAL A 78 7.71 -16.99 1.17
C VAL A 78 8.80 -16.14 1.83
N LEU A 79 8.59 -15.67 3.06
CA LEU A 79 9.52 -14.76 3.75
C LEU A 79 10.97 -15.28 3.81
N PRO A 80 11.25 -16.57 4.13
CA PRO A 80 12.61 -17.08 4.12
C PRO A 80 13.28 -16.94 2.76
N ALA A 81 12.56 -17.21 1.67
CA ALA A 81 13.10 -17.16 0.31
C ALA A 81 13.52 -15.75 -0.11
N LEU A 82 12.82 -14.71 0.36
CA LEU A 82 13.19 -13.32 0.11
C LEU A 82 14.49 -12.92 0.84
N GLY A 83 14.80 -13.57 1.96
CA GLY A 83 16.06 -13.43 2.68
C GLY A 83 17.20 -14.36 2.19
N GLY A 84 17.04 -15.01 1.04
CA GLY A 84 18.01 -15.97 0.50
C GLY A 84 17.92 -17.39 1.07
N GLY A 85 16.89 -17.67 1.86
CA GLY A 85 16.54 -19.00 2.36
C GLY A 85 15.86 -19.89 1.32
N PRO A 86 15.37 -21.08 1.72
CA PRO A 86 14.73 -22.02 0.81
C PRO A 86 13.41 -21.47 0.25
N LEU A 87 13.09 -21.87 -0.98
CA LEU A 87 11.79 -21.63 -1.60
C LEU A 87 10.70 -22.48 -0.93
N PRO A 88 9.42 -22.02 -0.93
CA PRO A 88 8.30 -22.81 -0.43
C PRO A 88 8.21 -24.17 -1.14
N GLU A 89 7.89 -25.22 -0.38
CA GLU A 89 7.60 -26.53 -0.96
C GLU A 89 6.39 -26.45 -1.91
N GLY A 90 6.49 -27.12 -3.06
CA GLY A 90 5.41 -27.13 -4.05
C GLY A 90 5.28 -25.85 -4.88
N ALA A 91 6.14 -24.85 -4.68
CA ALA A 91 6.13 -23.64 -5.49
C ALA A 91 6.29 -23.98 -6.98
N THR A 92 5.37 -23.45 -7.79
CA THR A 92 5.40 -23.50 -9.24
C THR A 92 6.56 -22.66 -9.79
N ASP A 93 6.93 -22.88 -11.05
CA ASP A 93 7.99 -22.09 -11.67
C ASP A 93 7.64 -20.61 -11.79
N GLU A 94 6.35 -20.28 -11.95
CA GLU A 94 5.85 -18.91 -11.93
C GLU A 94 5.99 -18.26 -10.54
N GLU A 95 5.67 -18.97 -9.47
CA GLU A 95 5.85 -18.48 -8.09
C GLU A 95 7.33 -18.28 -7.77
N LYS A 96 8.20 -19.20 -8.16
CA LYS A 96 9.67 -19.04 -8.00
C LYS A 96 10.17 -17.80 -8.74
N ALA A 97 9.71 -17.58 -9.98
CA ALA A 97 10.07 -16.40 -10.77
C ALA A 97 9.57 -15.11 -10.11
N SER A 98 8.35 -15.13 -9.56
CA SER A 98 7.74 -14.01 -8.85
C SER A 98 8.50 -13.66 -7.57
N ILE A 99 8.87 -14.67 -6.76
CA ILE A 99 9.71 -14.50 -5.55
C ILE A 99 11.07 -13.91 -5.92
N ALA A 100 11.72 -14.42 -6.97
CA ALA A 100 13.00 -13.90 -7.43
C ALA A 100 12.90 -12.45 -7.93
N SER A 101 11.80 -12.09 -8.61
CA SER A 101 11.53 -10.72 -9.04
C SER A 101 11.34 -9.78 -7.85
N LEU A 102 10.55 -10.20 -6.86
CA LEU A 102 10.33 -9.44 -5.62
C LEU A 102 11.63 -9.25 -4.83
N GLY A 103 12.45 -10.29 -4.70
CA GLY A 103 13.76 -10.20 -4.04
C GLY A 103 14.70 -9.22 -4.74
N LYS A 104 14.72 -9.18 -6.08
CA LYS A 104 15.49 -8.17 -6.83
C LYS A 104 14.98 -6.75 -6.57
N PHE A 105 13.66 -6.56 -6.55
CA PHE A 105 13.06 -5.27 -6.25
C PHE A 105 13.47 -4.78 -4.85
N GLN A 106 13.42 -5.65 -3.84
CA GLN A 106 13.84 -5.32 -2.48
C GLN A 106 15.33 -4.95 -2.40
N ALA A 107 16.21 -5.78 -2.97
CA ALA A 107 17.65 -5.50 -2.99
C ALA A 107 18.00 -4.19 -3.72
N CYS A 108 17.30 -3.87 -4.81
CA CYS A 108 17.46 -2.61 -5.52
C CYS A 108 16.97 -1.41 -4.69
N SER A 109 15.85 -1.56 -3.98
CA SER A 109 15.32 -0.52 -3.10
C SER A 109 16.26 -0.22 -1.93
N GLU A 110 16.86 -1.23 -1.30
CA GLU A 110 17.84 -1.04 -0.22
C GLU A 110 19.13 -0.38 -0.71
N ALA A 111 19.54 -0.66 -1.94
CA ALA A 111 20.67 0.02 -2.58
C ALA A 111 20.35 1.47 -2.98
N GLY A 112 19.07 1.83 -3.20
CA GLY A 112 18.64 3.13 -3.71
C GLY A 112 18.13 4.11 -2.65
N VAL A 113 17.54 3.67 -1.53
CA VAL A 113 16.95 4.60 -0.53
C VAL A 113 18.01 5.52 0.10
N ALA A 114 19.27 5.08 0.19
CA ALA A 114 20.37 5.93 0.63
C ALA A 114 20.70 7.10 -0.32
N ASP A 115 20.32 6.99 -1.61
CA ASP A 115 20.65 7.98 -2.64
C ASP A 115 19.48 8.95 -2.92
N TRP A 116 18.23 8.54 -2.64
CA TRP A 116 17.02 9.33 -2.90
C TRP A 116 16.55 10.25 -1.75
N LEU A 117 17.12 10.14 -0.55
CA LEU A 117 16.77 10.98 0.63
C LEU A 117 17.76 12.13 0.92
N MET A 118 18.72 12.37 0.02
CA MET A 118 19.78 13.38 0.19
C MET A 118 19.61 14.63 -0.70
N VAL A 119 18.40 14.92 -1.17
CA VAL A 119 18.01 16.20 -1.77
C VAL A 119 16.67 16.69 -1.23
#